data_AF-A0A4P6JQE9-F1
#
_entry.id   AF-A0A4P6JQE9-F1
#
_cell.length_a   1.000
_cell.length_b   1.000
_cell.length_c   1.000
_cell.angle_alpha   90.00
_cell.angle_beta   90.00
_cell.angle_gamma   90.00
#
_symmetry.space_group_name_H-M   'P 1'
#
loop_
_entity.id
_entity.type
_entity.pdbx_description
1 polymer ?
#
loop_
_entity_poly.entity_id
_entity_poly.type
_entity_poly.pdbx_seq_one_letter_code
_entity_poly.pdbx_strand_id
1 'polypeptide(L)'
;MKAVKFLFCCHLAALVFGLGGLLIAMPHPELWDRTAYGAEVFNFGIRYAGSLHILLGAATMLLFGLFFIDTRKTLIFFCASTLISLSMELLGTSTGFPFGPYAYTNFLGGKILGHVPYSIPLSWFYMGFTSFLLAHLLIARTNWSHKSLWSVLGGAYLLTVWDLTLDPSMTNNNLPIHFWVWYTNGLYFGMPISNLLGWSVTGLIYTSVSRVLWRSPLDSKPLVAWLPFGIYAANTCFAIVLNLSSGLILPPVIGILLGLLPASLTLFAPQRPIDGAAFTRFMSHLTVRVASRALVRRKILLTIEGVEWIPQSGPVLIAARHFHHLYDGCILLSGVPRRLHILVAPDWIKQRWLRSVMERACEALAWPILLRAEQLAAYTPAGQGAYSSCEVQHYLRCAVATSIQLLRSGEALVIFPEAYPTIDPIFTPKQSEDAFLPFRAGFARLTELAERDESCRVAIIPAGLHYKHAKRWQVTLRLGQPLFRQDFGSTNKFIEAVEERVHALSTPSTAPAASTEGVMQL
;
A
#
# COMPACT_ATOMS: atom_id res chain seq x y z
N MET A 1 -12.36 22.20 -28.26
CA MET A 1 -12.24 22.50 -26.80
C MET A 1 -13.41 23.34 -26.28
N LYS A 2 -13.88 24.38 -26.98
CA LYS A 2 -15.03 25.22 -26.56
C LYS A 2 -16.28 24.39 -26.20
N ALA A 3 -16.70 23.47 -27.06
CA ALA A 3 -17.85 22.59 -26.82
C ALA A 3 -17.71 21.70 -25.58
N VAL A 4 -16.52 21.13 -25.34
CA VAL A 4 -16.23 20.32 -24.14
C VAL A 4 -16.35 21.16 -22.87
N LYS A 5 -15.80 22.38 -22.87
CA LYS A 5 -15.92 23.32 -21.74
C LYS A 5 -17.38 23.70 -21.48
N PHE A 6 -18.15 23.94 -22.53
CA PHE A 6 -19.57 24.25 -22.41
C PHE A 6 -20.34 23.10 -21.74
N LEU A 7 -20.18 21.86 -22.23
CA LEU A 7 -20.81 20.68 -21.61
C LEU A 7 -20.35 20.48 -20.15
N PHE A 8 -19.08 20.73 -19.86
CA PHE A 8 -18.57 20.69 -18.49
C PHE A 8 -19.24 21.72 -17.59
N CYS A 9 -19.41 22.97 -18.05
CA CYS A 9 -20.15 24.00 -17.32
C CYS A 9 -21.62 23.59 -17.11
N CYS A 10 -22.28 23.01 -18.12
CA CYS A 10 -23.63 22.48 -17.98
C CYS A 10 -23.70 21.35 -16.95
N HIS A 11 -22.71 20.44 -16.92
CA HIS A 11 -22.58 19.39 -15.92
C HIS A 11 -22.49 19.96 -14.50
N LEU A 12 -21.63 20.97 -14.29
CA LEU A 12 -21.51 21.65 -12.99
C LEU A 12 -22.82 22.32 -12.59
N ALA A 13 -23.49 23.01 -13.51
CA ALA A 13 -24.79 23.63 -13.25
C ALA A 13 -25.85 22.59 -12.89
N ALA A 14 -25.87 21.42 -13.55
CA ALA A 14 -26.78 20.33 -13.24
C ALA A 14 -26.51 19.70 -11.86
N LEU A 15 -25.24 19.57 -11.44
CA LEU A 15 -24.90 19.12 -10.09
C LEU A 15 -25.39 20.12 -9.03
N VAL A 16 -25.16 21.43 -9.23
CA VAL A 16 -25.65 22.48 -8.31
C VAL A 16 -27.17 22.50 -8.26
N PHE A 17 -27.83 22.37 -9.41
CA PHE A 17 -29.28 22.26 -9.50
C PHE A 17 -29.81 21.02 -8.75
N GLY A 18 -29.14 19.87 -8.90
CA GLY A 18 -29.45 18.65 -8.14
C GLY A 18 -29.30 18.82 -6.63
N LEU A 19 -28.23 19.47 -6.16
CA LEU A 19 -28.03 19.80 -4.74
C LEU A 19 -29.14 20.73 -4.22
N GLY A 20 -29.46 21.79 -4.96
CA GLY A 20 -30.55 22.69 -4.60
C GLY A 20 -31.90 21.95 -4.54
N GLY A 21 -32.14 21.05 -5.49
CA GLY A 21 -33.30 20.17 -5.48
C GLY A 21 -33.38 19.29 -4.22
N LEU A 22 -32.27 18.64 -3.88
CA LEU A 22 -32.17 17.71 -2.74
C LEU A 22 -32.23 18.39 -1.38
N LEU A 23 -31.56 19.52 -1.22
CA LEU A 23 -31.30 20.14 0.08
C LEU A 23 -32.22 21.31 0.39
N ILE A 24 -32.86 21.90 -0.63
CA ILE A 24 -33.71 23.09 -0.46
C ILE A 24 -35.10 22.81 -1.01
N ALA A 25 -35.22 22.39 -2.27
CA ALA A 25 -36.53 22.34 -2.92
C ALA A 25 -37.42 21.22 -2.37
N MET A 26 -36.89 20.00 -2.24
CA MET A 26 -37.66 18.86 -1.73
C MET A 26 -38.03 18.97 -0.25
N PRO A 27 -37.15 19.46 0.65
CA PRO A 27 -37.54 19.72 2.04
C PRO A 27 -38.55 20.85 2.21
N HIS A 28 -38.62 21.79 1.25
CA HIS A 28 -39.46 22.99 1.31
C HIS A 28 -40.31 23.18 0.04
N PRO A 29 -41.22 22.25 -0.30
CA PRO A 29 -42.05 22.35 -1.51
C PRO A 29 -42.96 23.59 -1.53
N GLU A 30 -43.34 24.11 -0.37
CA GLU A 30 -44.14 25.33 -0.17
C GLU A 30 -43.49 26.63 -0.69
N LEU A 31 -42.18 26.58 -1.00
CA LEU A 31 -41.47 27.69 -1.63
C LEU A 31 -41.69 27.72 -3.15
N TRP A 32 -42.12 26.60 -3.75
CA TRP A 32 -42.15 26.40 -5.20
C TRP A 32 -43.56 26.31 -5.78
N ASP A 33 -44.57 26.02 -4.97
CA ASP A 33 -45.98 25.92 -5.40
C ASP A 33 -46.68 27.27 -5.61
N ARG A 34 -46.05 28.37 -5.18
CA ARG A 34 -46.64 29.72 -5.19
C ARG A 34 -46.82 30.31 -6.60
N THR A 35 -46.11 29.77 -7.59
CA THR A 35 -46.20 30.21 -8.99
C THR A 35 -46.20 29.00 -9.93
N ALA A 36 -46.91 29.10 -11.06
CA ALA A 36 -46.94 28.04 -12.06
C ALA A 36 -45.52 27.70 -12.58
N TYR A 37 -44.67 28.72 -12.76
CA TYR A 37 -43.28 28.54 -13.17
C TYR A 37 -42.44 27.81 -12.10
N GLY A 38 -42.60 28.17 -10.82
CA GLY A 38 -41.92 27.47 -9.72
C GLY A 38 -42.29 25.99 -9.65
N ALA A 39 -43.58 25.68 -9.83
CA ALA A 39 -44.08 24.30 -9.85
C ALA A 39 -43.53 23.52 -11.06
N GLU A 40 -43.43 24.13 -12.24
CA GLU A 40 -42.81 23.52 -13.42
C GLU A 40 -41.32 23.22 -13.19
N VAL A 41 -40.57 24.16 -12.62
CA VAL A 41 -39.14 23.97 -12.29
C VAL A 41 -38.95 22.87 -11.25
N PHE A 42 -39.80 22.83 -10.22
CA PHE A 42 -39.78 21.77 -9.21
C PHE A 42 -40.05 20.40 -9.84
N ASN A 43 -41.11 20.28 -10.65
CA ASN A 43 -41.47 19.04 -11.35
C ASN A 43 -40.37 18.57 -12.31
N PHE A 44 -39.75 19.51 -13.03
CA PHE A 44 -38.58 19.22 -13.87
C PHE A 44 -37.41 18.69 -13.02
N GLY A 45 -37.15 19.32 -11.87
CA GLY A 45 -36.12 18.91 -10.92
C GLY A 45 -36.30 17.48 -10.44
N ILE A 46 -37.48 17.13 -9.92
CA ILE A 46 -37.80 15.78 -9.46
C ILE A 46 -37.61 14.73 -10.56
N ARG A 47 -37.97 15.07 -11.80
CA ARG A 47 -37.98 14.11 -12.90
C ARG A 47 -36.62 13.91 -13.57
N TYR A 48 -35.81 14.97 -13.66
CA TYR A 48 -34.62 14.98 -14.52
C TYR A 48 -33.32 15.32 -13.80
N ALA A 49 -33.33 15.95 -12.62
CA ALA A 49 -32.10 16.42 -11.99
C ALA A 49 -31.08 15.30 -11.80
N GLY A 50 -31.52 14.14 -11.30
CA GLY A 50 -30.65 12.98 -11.03
C GLY A 50 -30.02 12.36 -12.28
N SER A 51 -30.68 12.39 -13.44
CA SER A 51 -30.11 11.84 -14.69
C SER A 51 -29.38 12.89 -15.53
N LEU A 52 -29.74 14.16 -15.40
CA LEU A 52 -29.20 15.25 -16.23
C LEU A 52 -27.70 15.47 -16.01
N HIS A 53 -27.24 15.50 -14.75
CA HIS A 53 -25.80 15.65 -14.48
C HIS A 53 -25.01 14.44 -15.01
N ILE A 54 -25.53 13.22 -14.86
CA ILE A 54 -24.88 12.00 -15.39
C ILE A 54 -24.74 12.08 -16.91
N LEU A 55 -25.80 12.48 -17.61
CA LEU A 55 -25.80 12.62 -19.07
C LEU A 55 -24.80 13.68 -19.54
N LEU A 56 -24.76 14.84 -18.89
CA LEU A 56 -23.85 15.93 -19.23
C LEU A 56 -22.39 15.57 -18.91
N GLY A 57 -22.13 14.88 -17.80
CA GLY A 57 -20.82 14.33 -17.46
C GLY A 57 -20.33 13.31 -18.48
N ALA A 58 -21.19 12.38 -18.88
CA ALA A 58 -20.90 11.39 -19.92
C ALA A 58 -20.66 12.03 -21.28
N ALA A 59 -21.50 12.98 -21.70
CA ALA A 59 -21.32 13.72 -22.95
C ALA A 59 -19.99 14.51 -22.93
N THR A 60 -19.65 15.15 -21.81
CA THR A 60 -18.38 15.87 -21.62
C THR A 60 -17.19 14.94 -21.82
N MET A 61 -17.16 13.80 -21.13
CA MET A 61 -16.04 12.86 -21.18
C MET A 61 -15.95 12.10 -22.49
N LEU A 62 -17.08 11.78 -23.12
CA LEU A 62 -17.11 11.19 -24.46
C LEU A 62 -16.53 12.17 -25.48
N LEU A 63 -17.03 13.41 -25.52
CA LEU A 63 -16.55 14.43 -26.46
C LEU A 63 -15.09 14.78 -26.22
N PHE A 64 -14.66 14.82 -24.96
CA PHE A 64 -13.25 14.98 -24.60
C PHE A 64 -12.40 13.84 -25.12
N GLY A 65 -12.80 12.58 -24.89
CA GLY A 65 -12.06 11.41 -25.35
C GLY A 65 -11.93 11.34 -26.87
N LEU A 66 -13.02 11.61 -27.58
CA LEU A 66 -13.07 11.60 -29.04
C LEU A 66 -12.12 12.63 -29.68
N PHE A 67 -12.01 13.83 -29.11
CA PHE A 67 -11.20 14.90 -29.68
C PHE A 67 -9.77 15.01 -29.13
N PHE A 68 -9.54 14.61 -27.88
CA PHE A 68 -8.29 14.91 -27.17
C PHE A 68 -7.52 13.69 -26.68
N ILE A 69 -8.12 12.49 -26.71
CA ILE A 69 -7.45 11.25 -26.32
C ILE A 69 -7.15 10.43 -27.57
N ASP A 70 -8.13 9.67 -28.03
CA ASP A 70 -8.06 8.79 -29.20
C ASP A 70 -9.48 8.27 -29.43
N THR A 71 -10.02 8.48 -30.63
CA THR A 71 -11.40 8.11 -30.97
C THR A 71 -11.66 6.63 -30.77
N ARG A 72 -10.78 5.76 -31.29
CA ARG A 72 -10.95 4.31 -31.22
C ARG A 72 -10.89 3.83 -29.77
N LYS A 73 -9.90 4.30 -29.01
CA LYS A 73 -9.71 3.89 -27.61
C LYS A 73 -10.86 4.38 -26.72
N THR A 74 -11.34 5.60 -26.95
CA THR A 74 -12.50 6.17 -26.24
C THR A 74 -13.77 5.39 -26.54
N LEU A 75 -14.06 5.08 -27.81
CA LEU A 75 -15.25 4.29 -28.18
C LEU A 75 -15.18 2.87 -27.62
N ILE A 76 -14.01 2.23 -27.65
CA ILE A 76 -13.80 0.92 -27.00
C ILE A 76 -14.13 1.02 -25.50
N PHE A 77 -13.62 2.05 -24.81
CA PHE A 77 -13.88 2.22 -23.38
C PHE A 77 -15.35 2.51 -23.10
N PHE A 78 -15.99 3.36 -23.91
CA PHE A 78 -17.42 3.65 -23.84
C PHE A 78 -18.25 2.38 -23.97
N CYS A 79 -18.05 1.60 -25.03
CA CYS A 79 -18.79 0.36 -25.24
C CYS A 79 -18.50 -0.67 -24.15
N ALA A 80 -17.23 -0.87 -23.77
CA ALA A 80 -16.87 -1.85 -22.76
C ALA A 80 -17.46 -1.49 -21.38
N SER A 81 -17.28 -0.26 -20.93
CA SER A 81 -17.79 0.20 -19.64
C SER A 81 -19.31 0.16 -19.59
N THR A 82 -20.02 0.67 -20.60
CA THR A 82 -21.49 0.68 -20.61
C THR A 82 -22.09 -0.73 -20.70
N LEU A 83 -21.60 -1.60 -21.59
CA LEU A 83 -22.17 -2.94 -21.78
C LEU A 83 -21.85 -3.87 -20.60
N ILE A 84 -20.62 -3.86 -20.11
CA ILE A 84 -20.20 -4.73 -18.99
C ILE A 84 -20.86 -4.26 -17.70
N SER A 85 -20.85 -2.95 -17.41
CA SER A 85 -21.50 -2.45 -16.19
C SER A 85 -23.00 -2.71 -16.22
N LEU A 86 -23.71 -2.43 -17.33
CA LEU A 86 -25.13 -2.75 -17.45
C LEU A 86 -25.41 -4.24 -17.21
N SER A 87 -24.57 -5.13 -17.74
CA SER A 87 -24.71 -6.58 -17.51
C SER A 87 -24.52 -6.94 -16.04
N MET A 88 -23.53 -6.37 -15.38
CA MET A 88 -23.27 -6.58 -13.94
C MET A 88 -24.37 -5.98 -13.06
N GLU A 89 -24.92 -4.83 -13.43
CA GLU A 89 -26.03 -4.15 -12.75
C GLU A 89 -27.34 -4.94 -12.88
N LEU A 90 -27.65 -5.47 -14.07
CA LEU A 90 -28.80 -6.34 -14.29
C LEU A 90 -28.65 -7.66 -13.51
N LEU A 91 -27.45 -8.23 -13.48
CA LEU A 91 -27.15 -9.39 -12.66
C LEU A 91 -27.30 -9.08 -11.16
N GLY A 92 -26.79 -7.93 -10.71
CA GLY A 92 -26.84 -7.47 -9.32
C GLY A 92 -28.25 -7.22 -8.82
N THR A 93 -29.05 -6.47 -9.59
CA THR A 93 -30.45 -6.19 -9.26
C THR A 93 -31.34 -7.43 -9.31
N SER A 94 -30.95 -8.48 -10.04
CA SER A 94 -31.73 -9.72 -10.16
C SER A 94 -31.31 -10.80 -9.16
N THR A 95 -30.01 -10.91 -8.84
CA THR A 95 -29.45 -12.03 -8.04
C THR A 95 -28.79 -11.59 -6.74
N GLY A 96 -28.53 -10.30 -6.57
CA GLY A 96 -27.70 -9.76 -5.50
C GLY A 96 -26.19 -9.89 -5.72
N PHE A 97 -25.71 -10.51 -6.80
CA PHE A 97 -24.29 -10.59 -7.13
C PHE A 97 -23.94 -9.67 -8.31
N PRO A 98 -22.86 -8.87 -8.29
CA PRO A 98 -21.78 -8.85 -7.30
C PRO A 98 -21.97 -7.85 -6.14
N PHE A 99 -22.96 -6.94 -6.22
CA PHE A 99 -23.02 -5.78 -5.33
C PHE A 99 -23.67 -6.04 -3.96
N GLY A 100 -24.44 -7.10 -3.83
CA GLY A 100 -25.39 -7.33 -2.74
C GLY A 100 -26.83 -7.13 -3.23
N PRO A 101 -27.85 -7.56 -2.46
CA PRO A 101 -29.25 -7.36 -2.84
C PRO A 101 -29.70 -5.90 -2.70
N TYR A 102 -30.12 -5.27 -3.79
CA TYR A 102 -30.65 -3.90 -3.81
C TYR A 102 -31.60 -3.66 -5.00
N ALA A 103 -32.33 -2.54 -4.97
CA ALA A 103 -33.11 -2.07 -6.13
C ALA A 103 -33.05 -0.55 -6.29
N TYR A 104 -32.96 -0.10 -7.55
CA TYR A 104 -33.05 1.32 -7.88
C TYR A 104 -34.47 1.87 -7.72
N THR A 105 -34.58 3.14 -7.35
CA THR A 105 -35.85 3.89 -7.38
C THR A 105 -36.04 4.57 -8.76
N ASN A 106 -37.03 5.45 -8.88
CA ASN A 106 -37.39 6.07 -10.16
C ASN A 106 -36.74 7.45 -10.38
N PHE A 107 -35.89 7.92 -9.46
CA PHE A 107 -35.28 9.27 -9.51
C PHE A 107 -34.07 9.41 -10.45
N LEU A 108 -33.61 8.30 -11.06
CA LEU A 108 -32.48 8.28 -12.01
C LEU A 108 -32.92 8.11 -13.47
N GLY A 109 -34.22 8.22 -13.76
CA GLY A 109 -34.79 8.08 -15.09
C GLY A 109 -35.34 6.67 -15.39
N GLY A 110 -35.72 6.45 -16.64
CA GLY A 110 -36.32 5.20 -17.10
C GLY A 110 -35.39 3.99 -16.90
N LYS A 111 -35.98 2.83 -16.54
CA LYS A 111 -35.23 1.61 -16.26
C LYS A 111 -35.18 0.69 -17.47
N ILE A 112 -33.98 0.21 -17.79
CA ILE A 112 -33.72 -0.86 -18.74
C ILE A 112 -34.19 -2.17 -18.10
N LEU A 113 -35.06 -2.89 -18.82
CA LEU A 113 -35.71 -4.13 -18.35
C LEU A 113 -36.47 -3.96 -17.01
N GLY A 114 -36.85 -2.74 -16.63
CA GLY A 114 -37.52 -2.47 -15.34
C GLY A 114 -36.60 -2.48 -14.12
N HIS A 115 -35.30 -2.78 -14.29
CA HIS A 115 -34.36 -2.95 -13.17
C HIS A 115 -33.37 -1.79 -13.02
N VAL A 116 -32.64 -1.44 -14.09
CA VAL A 116 -31.46 -0.55 -14.01
C VAL A 116 -31.72 0.76 -14.77
N PRO A 117 -31.60 1.94 -14.15
CA PRO A 117 -31.77 3.22 -14.85
C PRO A 117 -30.77 3.38 -16.00
N TYR A 118 -31.22 3.93 -17.14
CA TYR A 118 -30.36 4.10 -18.33
C TYR A 118 -29.14 4.99 -18.09
N SER A 119 -29.20 5.85 -17.07
CA SER A 119 -28.13 6.76 -16.66
C SER A 119 -26.99 6.01 -15.97
N ILE A 120 -27.24 4.89 -15.30
CA ILE A 120 -26.23 4.16 -14.52
C ILE A 120 -25.04 3.70 -15.39
N PRO A 121 -25.22 3.01 -16.53
CA PRO A 121 -24.08 2.63 -17.39
C PRO A 121 -23.27 3.83 -17.90
N LEU A 122 -23.91 4.99 -18.08
CA LEU A 122 -23.22 6.22 -18.46
C LEU A 122 -22.38 6.77 -17.30
N SER A 123 -22.88 6.64 -16.06
CA SER A 123 -22.13 6.94 -14.84
C SER A 123 -20.85 6.13 -14.74
N TRP A 124 -20.97 4.81 -14.93
CA TRP A 124 -19.82 3.90 -15.01
C TRP A 124 -18.81 4.33 -16.07
N PHE A 125 -19.28 4.73 -17.25
CA PHE A 125 -18.39 5.23 -18.31
C PHE A 125 -17.63 6.49 -17.88
N TYR A 126 -18.31 7.57 -17.50
CA TYR A 126 -17.63 8.86 -17.36
C TYR A 126 -16.78 8.92 -16.09
N MET A 127 -17.23 8.32 -14.99
CA MET A 127 -16.44 8.20 -13.77
C MET A 127 -15.32 7.19 -13.93
N GLY A 128 -15.58 6.04 -14.56
CA GLY A 128 -14.57 5.03 -14.85
C GLY A 128 -13.45 5.56 -15.74
N PHE A 129 -13.82 6.24 -16.83
CA PHE A 129 -12.86 6.78 -17.79
C PHE A 129 -12.03 7.90 -17.16
N THR A 130 -12.67 8.80 -16.42
CA THR A 130 -11.99 9.84 -15.65
C THR A 130 -10.99 9.25 -14.65
N SER A 131 -11.42 8.28 -13.85
CA SER A 131 -10.60 7.63 -12.84
C SER A 131 -9.39 6.93 -13.47
N PHE A 132 -9.61 6.22 -14.57
CA PHE A 132 -8.54 5.59 -15.34
C PHE A 132 -7.54 6.61 -15.92
N LEU A 133 -8.03 7.73 -16.49
CA LEU A 133 -7.15 8.77 -17.04
C LEU A 133 -6.30 9.43 -15.94
N LEU A 134 -6.88 9.72 -14.78
CA LEU A 134 -6.14 10.28 -13.63
C LEU A 134 -5.06 9.31 -13.16
N ALA A 135 -5.41 8.04 -12.98
CA ALA A 135 -4.45 7.01 -12.60
C ALA A 135 -3.34 6.84 -13.64
N HIS A 136 -3.69 6.82 -14.94
CA HIS A 136 -2.73 6.75 -16.02
C HIS A 136 -1.74 7.91 -16.00
N LEU A 137 -2.20 9.14 -15.75
CA LEU A 137 -1.34 10.32 -15.66
C LEU A 137 -0.38 10.27 -14.47
N LEU A 138 -0.85 9.80 -13.31
CA LEU A 138 0.00 9.62 -12.14
C LEU A 138 1.09 8.57 -12.40
N ILE A 139 0.70 7.41 -12.94
CA ILE A 139 1.60 6.29 -13.19
C ILE A 139 2.57 6.57 -14.35
N ALA A 140 2.16 7.36 -15.34
CA ALA A 140 3.06 7.77 -16.43
C ALA A 140 4.32 8.49 -15.90
N ARG A 141 4.18 9.24 -14.79
CA ARG A 141 5.26 9.99 -14.13
C ARG A 141 6.16 9.15 -13.21
N THR A 142 5.85 7.87 -12.98
CA THR A 142 6.72 7.01 -12.16
C THR A 142 7.70 6.25 -13.03
N ASN A 143 8.77 5.73 -12.45
CA ASN A 143 9.66 4.75 -13.10
C ASN A 143 9.20 3.30 -12.86
N TRP A 144 7.92 3.07 -12.53
CA TRP A 144 7.42 1.72 -12.28
C TRP A 144 7.44 0.87 -13.54
N SER A 145 7.82 -0.40 -13.37
CA SER A 145 7.54 -1.44 -14.36
C SER A 145 6.03 -1.70 -14.43
N HIS A 146 5.56 -2.24 -15.54
CA HIS A 146 4.14 -2.57 -15.76
C HIS A 146 3.16 -1.39 -15.54
N LYS A 147 3.53 -0.17 -15.95
CA LYS A 147 2.68 1.05 -15.84
C LYS A 147 1.23 0.84 -16.26
N SER A 148 1.00 0.01 -17.28
CA SER A 148 -0.34 -0.35 -17.74
C SER A 148 -1.18 -1.02 -16.66
N LEU A 149 -0.62 -2.00 -15.94
CA LEU A 149 -1.31 -2.71 -14.87
C LEU A 149 -1.66 -1.73 -13.73
N TRP A 150 -0.70 -0.92 -13.32
CA TRP A 150 -0.91 0.08 -12.26
C TRP A 150 -1.91 1.17 -12.65
N SER A 151 -2.01 1.54 -13.93
CA SER A 151 -3.04 2.47 -14.42
C SER A 151 -4.44 1.86 -14.29
N VAL A 152 -4.60 0.57 -14.60
CA VAL A 152 -5.87 -0.16 -14.46
C VAL A 152 -6.26 -0.29 -12.98
N LEU A 153 -5.33 -0.74 -12.14
CA LEU A 153 -5.55 -0.88 -10.69
C LEU A 153 -5.88 0.48 -10.04
N GLY A 154 -5.12 1.53 -10.37
CA GLY A 154 -5.37 2.88 -9.86
C GLY A 154 -6.68 3.47 -10.35
N GLY A 155 -7.09 3.16 -11.58
CA GLY A 155 -8.37 3.59 -12.14
C GLY A 155 -9.56 2.95 -11.42
N ALA A 156 -9.50 1.64 -11.19
CA ALA A 156 -10.51 0.93 -10.40
C ALA A 156 -10.52 1.42 -8.95
N TYR A 157 -9.36 1.67 -8.35
CA TYR A 157 -9.26 2.24 -7.00
C TYR A 157 -9.97 3.60 -6.89
N LEU A 158 -9.66 4.57 -7.77
CA LEU A 158 -10.27 5.90 -7.72
C LEU A 158 -11.79 5.84 -7.97
N LEU A 159 -12.25 4.94 -8.84
CA LEU A 159 -13.67 4.71 -9.07
C LEU A 159 -14.35 4.19 -7.79
N THR A 160 -13.77 3.18 -7.15
CA THR A 160 -14.29 2.60 -5.92
C THR A 160 -14.28 3.59 -4.76
N VAL A 161 -13.26 4.45 -4.65
CA VAL A 161 -13.23 5.52 -3.63
C VAL A 161 -14.34 6.54 -3.85
N TRP A 162 -14.65 6.86 -5.10
CA TRP A 162 -15.78 7.73 -5.41
C TRP A 162 -17.10 7.09 -4.99
N ASP A 163 -17.31 5.80 -5.29
CA ASP A 163 -18.48 5.04 -4.84
C ASP A 163 -18.61 5.03 -3.30
N LEU A 164 -17.52 4.72 -2.58
CA LEU A 164 -17.47 4.80 -1.11
C LEU A 164 -17.86 6.17 -0.53
N THR A 165 -17.66 7.24 -1.32
CA THR A 165 -18.06 8.59 -0.93
C THR A 165 -19.53 8.84 -1.28
N LEU A 166 -19.99 8.35 -2.43
CA LEU A 166 -21.33 8.56 -2.96
C LEU A 166 -22.40 7.77 -2.19
N ASP A 167 -22.20 6.46 -2.08
CA ASP A 167 -23.20 5.48 -1.67
C ASP A 167 -23.89 5.82 -0.33
N PRO A 168 -23.15 6.20 0.73
CA PRO A 168 -23.76 6.51 2.04
C PRO A 168 -24.75 7.68 2.01
N SER A 169 -24.64 8.59 1.04
CA SER A 169 -25.60 9.67 0.87
C SER A 169 -26.85 9.22 0.09
N MET A 170 -26.72 8.25 -0.80
CA MET A 170 -27.78 7.87 -1.75
C MET A 170 -28.88 7.01 -1.14
N THR A 171 -28.60 6.41 0.02
CA THR A 171 -29.54 5.58 0.79
C THR A 171 -29.81 6.12 2.19
N ASN A 172 -29.44 7.38 2.46
CA ASN A 172 -29.55 7.96 3.79
C ASN A 172 -30.98 8.44 4.08
N ASN A 173 -31.54 7.98 5.20
CA ASN A 173 -32.88 8.37 5.66
C ASN A 173 -33.03 9.87 5.98
N ASN A 174 -31.92 10.60 6.17
CA ASN A 174 -31.93 12.05 6.40
C ASN A 174 -32.08 12.85 5.10
N LEU A 175 -31.96 12.22 3.93
CA LEU A 175 -32.30 12.84 2.66
C LEU A 175 -33.76 12.53 2.28
N PRO A 176 -34.44 13.45 1.57
CA PRO A 176 -35.85 13.30 1.23
C PRO A 176 -36.13 12.16 0.24
N ILE A 177 -35.11 11.69 -0.48
CA ILE A 177 -35.23 10.59 -1.45
C ILE A 177 -34.07 9.61 -1.32
N HIS A 178 -34.36 8.34 -1.61
CA HIS A 178 -33.35 7.32 -1.84
C HIS A 178 -33.25 7.02 -3.33
N PHE A 179 -32.03 6.95 -3.85
CA PHE A 179 -31.80 6.60 -5.26
C PHE A 179 -31.79 5.08 -5.48
N TRP A 180 -31.44 4.33 -4.45
CA TRP A 180 -31.59 2.88 -4.36
C TRP A 180 -31.84 2.47 -2.91
N VAL A 181 -32.33 1.25 -2.73
CA VAL A 181 -32.62 0.67 -1.42
C VAL A 181 -31.87 -0.65 -1.29
N TRP A 182 -31.10 -0.80 -0.22
CA TRP A 182 -30.44 -2.05 0.15
C TRP A 182 -31.43 -2.98 0.86
N TYR A 183 -31.47 -4.26 0.46
CA TYR A 183 -32.27 -5.28 1.16
C TYR A 183 -31.47 -6.05 2.22
N THR A 184 -30.24 -5.61 2.47
CA THR A 184 -29.35 -6.17 3.49
C THR A 184 -28.73 -5.04 4.27
N ASN A 185 -28.45 -5.26 5.56
CA ASN A 185 -27.82 -4.26 6.40
C ASN A 185 -26.30 -4.47 6.38
N GLY A 186 -25.60 -3.69 5.56
CA GLY A 186 -24.16 -3.76 5.43
C GLY A 186 -23.40 -2.90 6.44
N LEU A 187 -22.12 -3.23 6.66
CA LEU A 187 -21.27 -2.60 7.68
C LEU A 187 -20.92 -1.13 7.41
N TYR A 188 -21.05 -0.67 6.17
CA TYR A 188 -20.66 0.69 5.77
C TYR A 188 -21.91 1.52 5.48
N PHE A 189 -22.50 2.13 6.51
CA PHE A 189 -23.71 2.95 6.41
C PHE A 189 -24.90 2.24 5.72
N GLY A 190 -25.05 0.93 5.96
CA GLY A 190 -26.08 0.09 5.33
C GLY A 190 -25.63 -0.58 4.02
N MET A 191 -24.51 -0.14 3.42
CA MET A 191 -23.95 -0.70 2.20
C MET A 191 -23.19 -2.02 2.47
N PRO A 192 -23.51 -3.12 1.76
CA PRO A 192 -22.80 -4.39 1.87
C PRO A 192 -21.33 -4.30 1.45
N ILE A 193 -20.44 -5.08 2.09
CA ILE A 193 -19.02 -5.17 1.66
C ILE A 193 -18.91 -5.76 0.25
N SER A 194 -19.86 -6.60 -0.16
CA SER A 194 -19.95 -7.11 -1.54
C SER A 194 -20.03 -5.96 -2.56
N ASN A 195 -20.64 -4.83 -2.22
CA ASN A 195 -20.71 -3.66 -3.11
C ASN A 195 -19.32 -3.13 -3.43
N LEU A 196 -18.49 -2.95 -2.40
CA LEU A 196 -17.10 -2.51 -2.55
C LEU A 196 -16.29 -3.43 -3.48
N LEU A 197 -16.47 -4.74 -3.32
CA LEU A 197 -15.86 -5.74 -4.19
C LEU A 197 -16.43 -5.70 -5.61
N GLY A 198 -17.75 -5.56 -5.74
CA GLY A 198 -18.45 -5.46 -7.01
C GLY A 198 -18.01 -4.25 -7.83
N TRP A 199 -17.85 -3.09 -7.20
CA TRP A 199 -17.32 -1.89 -7.84
C TRP A 199 -15.89 -2.05 -8.30
N SER A 200 -15.05 -2.60 -7.43
CA SER A 200 -13.64 -2.85 -7.74
C SER A 200 -13.50 -3.85 -8.89
N VAL A 201 -14.21 -4.98 -8.83
CA VAL A 201 -14.13 -6.05 -9.85
C VAL A 201 -14.74 -5.58 -11.18
N THR A 202 -15.93 -4.98 -11.17
CA THR A 202 -16.56 -4.45 -12.39
C THR A 202 -15.67 -3.41 -13.06
N GLY A 203 -15.15 -2.46 -12.27
CA GLY A 203 -14.16 -1.46 -12.69
C GLY A 203 -12.92 -2.07 -13.34
N LEU A 204 -12.33 -3.08 -12.69
CA LEU A 204 -11.18 -3.81 -13.20
C LEU A 204 -11.49 -4.54 -14.51
N ILE A 205 -12.65 -5.20 -14.63
CA ILE A 205 -13.01 -5.99 -15.81
C ILE A 205 -13.12 -5.08 -17.03
N TYR A 206 -13.98 -4.05 -17.02
CA TYR A 206 -14.18 -3.26 -18.23
C TYR A 206 -12.95 -2.42 -18.59
N THR A 207 -12.18 -1.97 -17.58
CA THR A 207 -10.94 -1.24 -17.82
C THR A 207 -9.87 -2.14 -18.42
N SER A 208 -9.75 -3.39 -17.92
CA SER A 208 -8.83 -4.39 -18.47
C SER A 208 -9.21 -4.80 -19.88
N VAL A 209 -10.49 -5.09 -20.13
CA VAL A 209 -11.01 -5.41 -21.47
C VAL A 209 -10.71 -4.27 -22.43
N SER A 210 -11.00 -3.03 -22.04
CA SER A 210 -10.66 -1.84 -22.85
C SER A 210 -9.17 -1.80 -23.16
N ARG A 211 -8.33 -2.00 -22.14
CA ARG A 211 -6.87 -1.93 -22.27
C ARG A 211 -6.30 -2.99 -23.19
N VAL A 212 -6.83 -4.22 -23.15
CA VAL A 212 -6.46 -5.33 -24.04
C VAL A 212 -6.88 -5.01 -25.47
N LEU A 213 -8.10 -4.51 -25.67
CA LEU A 213 -8.64 -4.16 -27.00
C LEU A 213 -7.95 -2.96 -27.65
N TRP A 214 -7.36 -2.06 -26.85
CA TRP A 214 -6.57 -0.95 -27.37
C TRP A 214 -5.32 -1.40 -28.14
N ARG A 215 -4.71 -2.55 -27.78
CA ARG A 215 -3.50 -3.14 -28.41
C ARG A 215 -2.24 -2.28 -28.43
N SER A 216 -2.35 -0.99 -28.07
CA SER A 216 -1.24 -0.05 -27.92
C SER A 216 -1.42 0.75 -26.62
N PRO A 217 -0.35 1.33 -26.05
CA PRO A 217 -0.49 2.27 -24.94
C PRO A 217 -1.31 3.50 -25.37
N LEU A 218 -1.86 4.22 -24.39
CA LEU A 218 -2.32 5.58 -24.65
C LEU A 218 -1.09 6.44 -24.95
N ASP A 219 -1.11 7.13 -26.09
CA ASP A 219 -0.04 8.06 -26.41
C ASP A 219 -0.07 9.17 -25.38
N SER A 220 1.09 9.45 -24.79
CA SER A 220 1.29 10.49 -23.80
C SER A 220 1.30 11.87 -24.48
N LYS A 221 0.29 12.18 -25.30
CA LYS A 221 0.02 13.57 -25.69
C LYS A 221 -0.20 14.38 -24.39
N PRO A 222 0.09 15.68 -24.35
CA PRO A 222 -0.18 16.50 -23.18
C PRO A 222 -1.68 16.44 -22.85
N LEU A 223 -2.05 15.53 -21.96
CA LEU A 223 -3.40 15.40 -21.48
C LEU A 223 -3.71 16.62 -20.62
N VAL A 224 -4.83 17.24 -20.92
CA VAL A 224 -5.33 18.37 -20.17
C VAL A 224 -5.94 17.85 -18.86
N ALA A 225 -5.07 17.56 -17.87
CA ALA A 225 -5.40 16.86 -16.63
C ALA A 225 -6.52 17.56 -15.81
N TRP A 226 -6.69 18.88 -15.97
CA TRP A 226 -7.71 19.63 -15.25
C TRP A 226 -9.14 19.17 -15.56
N LEU A 227 -9.43 18.64 -16.75
CA LEU A 227 -10.81 18.25 -17.08
C LEU A 227 -11.19 16.91 -16.44
N PRO A 228 -10.43 15.81 -16.59
CA PRO A 228 -10.67 14.59 -15.81
C PRO A 228 -10.68 14.89 -14.31
N PHE A 229 -9.72 15.69 -13.80
CA PHE A 229 -9.72 16.07 -12.39
C PHE A 229 -10.99 16.84 -12.01
N GLY A 230 -11.42 17.79 -12.83
CA GLY A 230 -12.62 18.60 -12.60
C GLY A 230 -13.91 17.77 -12.58
N ILE A 231 -14.04 16.77 -13.45
CA ILE A 231 -15.16 15.82 -13.44
C ILE A 231 -15.14 14.99 -12.16
N TYR A 232 -14.00 14.40 -11.80
CA TYR A 232 -13.86 13.61 -10.58
C TYR A 232 -14.16 14.47 -9.34
N ALA A 233 -13.54 15.64 -9.26
CA ALA A 233 -13.69 16.55 -8.14
C ALA A 233 -15.13 17.05 -7.99
N ALA A 234 -15.80 17.44 -9.07
CA ALA A 234 -17.18 17.92 -9.01
C ALA A 234 -18.13 16.85 -8.46
N ASN A 235 -18.01 15.59 -8.93
CA ASN A 235 -18.88 14.50 -8.48
C ASN A 235 -18.54 14.04 -7.06
N THR A 236 -17.27 14.03 -6.67
CA THR A 236 -16.87 13.73 -5.28
C THR A 236 -17.31 14.85 -4.33
N CYS A 237 -17.19 16.12 -4.73
CA CYS A 237 -17.69 17.25 -3.94
C CYS A 237 -19.21 17.22 -3.79
N PHE A 238 -19.95 16.87 -4.86
CA PHE A 238 -21.39 16.65 -4.78
C PHE A 238 -21.74 15.61 -3.70
N ALA A 239 -21.07 14.45 -3.71
CA ALA A 239 -21.24 13.42 -2.68
C ALA A 239 -20.85 13.92 -1.27
N ILE A 240 -19.73 14.65 -1.14
CA ILE A 240 -19.29 15.23 0.14
C ILE A 240 -20.36 16.14 0.72
N VAL A 241 -20.93 17.05 -0.08
CA VAL A 241 -21.96 17.99 0.38
C VAL A 241 -23.19 17.24 0.90
N LEU A 242 -23.66 16.22 0.18
CA LEU A 242 -24.81 15.41 0.59
C LEU A 242 -24.57 14.58 1.86
N ASN A 243 -23.35 14.07 2.04
CA ASN A 243 -22.97 13.37 3.26
C ASN A 243 -22.93 14.31 4.46
N LEU A 244 -22.30 15.48 4.31
CA LEU A 244 -22.21 16.48 5.36
C LEU A 244 -23.59 17.02 5.76
N SER A 245 -24.48 17.27 4.79
CA SER A 245 -25.87 17.66 5.09
C SER A 245 -26.65 16.59 5.84
N SER A 246 -26.27 15.32 5.66
CA SER A 246 -26.87 14.17 6.35
C SER A 246 -26.19 13.83 7.69
N GLY A 247 -25.21 14.62 8.12
CA GLY A 247 -24.46 14.40 9.37
C GLY A 247 -23.34 13.35 9.29
N LEU A 248 -22.98 12.87 8.10
CA LEU A 248 -21.93 11.87 7.89
C LEU A 248 -20.56 12.52 7.63
N ILE A 249 -19.58 12.24 8.49
CA ILE A 249 -18.21 12.80 8.38
C ILE A 249 -17.24 11.81 7.72
N LEU A 250 -17.40 10.51 7.97
CA LEU A 250 -16.44 9.50 7.49
C LEU A 250 -16.36 9.42 5.96
N PRO A 251 -17.47 9.35 5.19
CA PRO A 251 -17.39 9.30 3.73
C PRO A 251 -16.71 10.53 3.11
N PRO A 252 -16.98 11.78 3.56
CA PRO A 252 -16.22 12.94 3.13
C PRO A 252 -14.72 12.85 3.38
N VAL A 253 -14.30 12.40 4.57
CA VAL A 253 -12.88 12.22 4.90
C VAL A 253 -12.24 11.20 3.96
N ILE A 254 -12.91 10.09 3.67
CA ILE A 254 -12.46 9.08 2.70
C ILE A 254 -12.32 9.70 1.31
N GLY A 255 -13.36 10.39 0.81
CA GLY A 255 -13.34 11.02 -0.52
C GLY A 255 -12.24 12.06 -0.68
N ILE A 256 -11.94 12.83 0.37
CA ILE A 256 -10.85 13.82 0.37
C ILE A 256 -9.49 13.11 0.40
N LEU A 257 -9.25 12.26 1.40
CA LEU A 257 -7.92 11.68 1.66
C LEU A 257 -7.52 10.62 0.63
N LEU A 258 -8.46 9.79 0.19
CA LEU A 258 -8.21 8.67 -0.70
C LEU A 258 -8.55 8.97 -2.17
N GLY A 259 -9.37 10.00 -2.43
CA GLY A 259 -9.82 10.38 -3.76
C GLY A 259 -9.19 11.68 -4.25
N LEU A 260 -9.68 12.82 -3.73
CA LEU A 260 -9.31 14.16 -4.20
C LEU A 260 -7.83 14.47 -4.04
N LEU A 261 -7.23 14.17 -2.87
CA LEU A 261 -5.82 14.45 -2.63
C LEU A 261 -4.91 13.68 -3.60
N PRO A 262 -5.01 12.34 -3.74
CA PRO A 262 -4.24 11.61 -4.74
C PRO A 262 -4.50 12.08 -6.18
N ALA A 263 -5.77 12.32 -6.53
CA ALA A 263 -6.13 12.79 -7.87
C ALA A 263 -5.52 14.17 -8.18
N SER A 264 -5.42 15.08 -7.19
CA SER A 264 -4.88 16.43 -7.37
C SER A 264 -3.40 16.45 -7.72
N LEU A 265 -2.65 15.40 -7.39
CA LEU A 265 -1.25 15.25 -7.78
C LEU A 265 -1.07 15.25 -9.31
N THR A 266 -2.11 14.93 -10.08
CA THR A 266 -2.08 15.06 -11.55
C THR A 266 -1.87 16.51 -11.99
N LEU A 267 -2.32 17.50 -11.22
CA LEU A 267 -2.19 18.93 -11.51
C LEU A 267 -0.88 19.53 -11.01
N PHE A 268 -0.45 19.14 -9.81
CA PHE A 268 0.62 19.83 -9.08
C PHE A 268 1.94 19.08 -8.99
N ALA A 269 2.00 17.78 -9.31
CA ALA A 269 3.22 17.03 -9.07
C ALA A 269 4.39 17.54 -9.94
N PRO A 270 5.60 17.66 -9.36
CA PRO A 270 6.79 18.13 -10.07
C PRO A 270 7.10 17.27 -11.30
N GLN A 271 7.69 17.88 -12.32
CA GLN A 271 8.03 17.21 -13.59
C GLN A 271 9.10 16.11 -13.45
N ARG A 272 9.76 16.00 -12.29
CA ARG A 272 10.75 14.95 -12.03
C ARG A 272 10.03 13.62 -11.79
N PRO A 273 10.43 12.54 -12.47
CA PRO A 273 9.82 11.24 -12.26
C PRO A 273 10.02 10.80 -10.81
N ILE A 274 8.95 10.32 -10.19
CA ILE A 274 9.03 9.70 -8.87
C ILE A 274 9.84 8.42 -9.02
N ASP A 275 10.98 8.32 -8.31
CA ASP A 275 11.75 7.08 -8.26
C ASP A 275 10.92 6.02 -7.54
N GLY A 276 10.30 5.19 -8.37
CA GLY A 276 9.42 4.14 -7.92
C GLY A 276 10.13 3.09 -7.07
N ALA A 277 11.41 2.82 -7.33
CA ALA A 277 12.19 1.89 -6.53
C ALA A 277 12.48 2.49 -5.15
N ALA A 278 12.73 3.80 -5.05
CA ALA A 278 12.87 4.48 -3.76
C ALA A 278 11.55 4.47 -2.97
N PHE A 279 10.41 4.73 -3.63
CA PHE A 279 9.09 4.69 -3.00
C PHE A 279 8.75 3.28 -2.48
N THR A 280 8.91 2.25 -3.32
CA THR A 280 8.69 0.86 -2.91
C THR A 280 9.58 0.49 -1.73
N ARG A 281 10.87 0.84 -1.77
CA ARG A 281 11.79 0.64 -0.65
C ARG A 281 11.29 1.31 0.63
N PHE A 282 10.93 2.60 0.56
CA PHE A 282 10.41 3.34 1.71
C PHE A 282 9.17 2.68 2.32
N MET A 283 8.18 2.35 1.48
CA MET A 283 6.94 1.70 1.92
C MET A 283 7.19 0.31 2.49
N SER A 284 8.08 -0.49 1.90
CA SER A 284 8.45 -1.80 2.44
C SER A 284 9.10 -1.69 3.81
N HIS A 285 10.05 -0.77 4.02
CA HIS A 285 10.66 -0.55 5.33
C HIS A 285 9.67 -0.06 6.37
N LEU A 286 8.78 0.87 6.01
CA LEU A 286 7.73 1.35 6.90
C LEU A 286 6.81 0.19 7.31
N THR A 287 6.38 -0.62 6.35
CA THR A 287 5.49 -1.76 6.57
C THR A 287 6.11 -2.76 7.53
N VAL A 288 7.35 -3.20 7.26
CA VAL A 288 8.06 -4.16 8.12
C VAL A 288 8.27 -3.57 9.51
N ARG A 289 8.65 -2.29 9.63
CA ARG A 289 8.86 -1.64 10.93
C ARG A 289 7.58 -1.56 11.75
N VAL A 290 6.47 -1.19 11.14
CA VAL A 290 5.15 -1.12 11.82
C VAL A 290 4.69 -2.53 12.22
N ALA A 291 4.82 -3.51 11.33
CA ALA A 291 4.47 -4.91 11.62
C ALA A 291 5.32 -5.48 12.77
N SER A 292 6.64 -5.26 12.75
CA SER A 292 7.55 -5.65 13.83
C SER A 292 7.17 -5.00 15.15
N ARG A 293 6.87 -3.69 15.17
CA ARG A 293 6.43 -2.99 16.38
C ARG A 293 5.12 -3.55 16.93
N ALA A 294 4.15 -3.82 16.06
CA ALA A 294 2.88 -4.42 16.47
C ALA A 294 3.07 -5.83 17.07
N LEU A 295 3.95 -6.65 16.47
CA LEU A 295 4.27 -7.99 16.97
C LEU A 295 4.98 -7.93 18.33
N VAL A 296 6.01 -7.10 18.46
CA VAL A 296 6.76 -6.89 19.71
C VAL A 296 5.80 -6.41 20.80
N ARG A 297 5.01 -5.35 20.55
CA ARG A 297 4.03 -4.82 21.51
C ARG A 297 2.95 -5.81 21.94
N ARG A 298 2.70 -6.87 21.18
CA ARG A 298 1.73 -7.91 21.52
C ARG A 298 2.34 -9.06 22.32
N LYS A 299 3.58 -9.45 21.99
CA LYS A 299 4.19 -10.72 22.46
C LYS A 299 5.38 -10.54 23.40
N ILE A 300 6.00 -9.36 23.43
CA ILE A 300 7.30 -9.13 24.05
C ILE A 300 7.24 -7.87 24.93
N LEU A 301 7.71 -7.95 26.17
CA LEU A 301 8.04 -6.79 26.99
C LEU A 301 9.51 -6.48 26.72
N LEU A 302 9.76 -5.42 25.96
CA LEU A 302 11.09 -5.09 25.44
C LEU A 302 11.73 -3.96 26.24
N THR A 303 12.92 -4.21 26.78
CA THR A 303 13.82 -3.20 27.33
C THR A 303 15.00 -3.02 26.40
N ILE A 304 15.39 -1.78 26.10
CA ILE A 304 16.54 -1.48 25.24
C ILE A 304 17.52 -0.60 26.01
N GLU A 305 18.78 -0.99 26.00
CA GLU A 305 19.91 -0.30 26.63
C GLU A 305 21.00 -0.04 25.57
N GLY A 306 21.70 1.09 25.67
CA GLY A 306 22.85 1.39 24.81
C GLY A 306 22.52 1.90 23.41
N VAL A 307 21.30 2.41 23.17
CA VAL A 307 20.88 2.94 21.85
C VAL A 307 21.77 4.08 21.39
N GLU A 308 22.29 4.87 22.34
CA GLU A 308 23.22 5.96 22.14
C GLU A 308 24.53 5.54 21.46
N TRP A 309 24.91 4.26 21.55
CA TRP A 309 26.11 3.75 20.89
C TRP A 309 25.93 3.55 19.38
N ILE A 310 24.71 3.63 18.85
CA ILE A 310 24.47 3.54 17.41
C ILE A 310 24.69 4.91 16.76
N PRO A 311 25.71 5.07 15.89
CA PRO A 311 25.95 6.32 15.19
C PRO A 311 24.75 6.71 14.32
N GLN A 312 24.32 7.98 14.37
CA GLN A 312 23.17 8.48 13.60
C GLN A 312 23.35 8.36 12.08
N SER A 313 24.59 8.47 11.60
CA SER A 313 24.99 8.37 10.19
C SER A 313 26.30 7.58 10.06
N GLY A 314 26.58 7.11 8.85
CA GLY A 314 27.79 6.35 8.54
C GLY A 314 27.63 4.83 8.66
N PRO A 315 28.61 4.08 8.14
CA PRO A 315 28.57 2.62 8.05
C PRO A 315 28.47 1.96 9.42
N VAL A 316 27.45 1.14 9.61
CA VAL A 316 27.25 0.39 10.86
C VAL A 316 27.03 -1.08 10.53
N LEU A 317 27.71 -1.97 11.24
CA LEU A 317 27.42 -3.40 11.23
C LEU A 317 27.10 -3.86 12.65
N ILE A 318 25.85 -4.26 12.87
CA ILE A 318 25.38 -4.79 14.14
C ILE A 318 25.62 -6.30 14.15
N ALA A 319 26.51 -6.76 15.02
CA ALA A 319 26.78 -8.18 15.25
C ALA A 319 25.96 -8.63 16.47
N ALA A 320 24.89 -9.38 16.24
CA ALA A 320 23.92 -9.72 17.27
C ALA A 320 23.97 -11.19 17.66
N ARG A 321 23.71 -11.49 18.94
CA ARG A 321 23.34 -12.84 19.40
C ARG A 321 22.12 -13.31 18.62
N HIS A 322 22.06 -14.60 18.29
CA HIS A 322 20.89 -15.19 17.68
C HIS A 322 20.17 -16.15 18.64
N PHE A 323 19.05 -15.70 19.21
CA PHE A 323 18.25 -16.47 20.15
C PHE A 323 16.95 -16.96 19.51
N HIS A 324 16.21 -16.14 18.76
CA HIS A 324 14.94 -16.53 18.16
C HIS A 324 14.88 -16.13 16.69
N HIS A 325 14.58 -17.09 15.80
CA HIS A 325 14.59 -16.91 14.35
C HIS A 325 13.81 -15.66 13.84
N LEU A 326 12.63 -15.39 14.39
CA LEU A 326 11.79 -14.23 14.02
C LEU A 326 11.92 -13.00 14.95
N TYR A 327 11.90 -13.20 16.27
CA TYR A 327 11.78 -12.09 17.22
C TYR A 327 13.03 -11.23 17.31
N ASP A 328 14.24 -11.79 17.14
CA ASP A 328 15.49 -11.03 17.18
C ASP A 328 15.48 -9.90 16.13
N GLY A 329 15.12 -10.24 14.88
CA GLY A 329 15.00 -9.26 13.81
C GLY A 329 13.91 -8.22 14.09
N CYS A 330 12.75 -8.64 14.59
CA CYS A 330 11.66 -7.72 14.92
C CYS A 330 12.02 -6.75 16.07
N ILE A 331 12.77 -7.22 17.07
CA ILE A 331 13.25 -6.41 18.18
C ILE A 331 14.22 -5.35 17.67
N LEU A 332 15.20 -5.74 16.85
CA LEU A 332 16.16 -4.80 16.25
C LEU A 332 15.46 -3.75 15.38
N LEU A 333 14.54 -4.17 14.49
CA LEU A 333 13.77 -3.26 13.63
C LEU A 333 12.87 -2.29 14.41
N SER A 334 12.37 -2.74 15.57
CA SER A 334 11.50 -1.92 16.42
C SER A 334 12.30 -0.93 17.27
N GLY A 335 13.42 -1.40 17.83
CA GLY A 335 14.21 -0.72 18.85
C GLY A 335 15.34 0.18 18.34
N VAL A 336 15.94 -0.13 17.19
CA VAL A 336 17.05 0.66 16.65
C VAL A 336 16.51 1.84 15.82
N PRO A 337 16.92 3.09 16.10
CA PRO A 337 16.43 4.28 15.41
C PRO A 337 17.07 4.52 14.02
N ARG A 338 17.55 3.47 13.34
CA ARG A 338 18.07 3.54 11.96
C ARG A 338 17.37 2.57 11.03
N ARG A 339 17.52 2.80 9.73
CA ARG A 339 17.11 1.84 8.70
C ARG A 339 18.06 0.65 8.77
N LEU A 340 17.51 -0.53 9.00
CA LEU A 340 18.28 -1.77 9.12
C LEU A 340 18.10 -2.65 7.88
N HIS A 341 19.22 -3.20 7.44
CA HIS A 341 19.31 -4.24 6.44
C HIS A 341 19.73 -5.54 7.13
N ILE A 342 18.94 -6.60 7.05
CA ILE A 342 19.26 -7.86 7.75
C ILE A 342 19.82 -8.85 6.74
N LEU A 343 20.95 -9.47 7.05
CA LEU A 343 21.46 -10.61 6.29
C LEU A 343 20.58 -11.84 6.60
N VAL A 344 19.84 -12.33 5.61
CA VAL A 344 18.85 -13.41 5.79
C VAL A 344 19.31 -14.71 5.14
N ALA A 345 19.05 -15.83 5.84
CA ALA A 345 19.27 -17.18 5.33
C ALA A 345 17.94 -17.94 5.11
N PRO A 346 17.37 -17.91 3.89
CA PRO A 346 16.09 -18.56 3.58
C PRO A 346 16.21 -20.01 3.10
N ASP A 347 17.35 -20.67 3.37
CA ASP A 347 17.66 -22.03 2.89
C ASP A 347 16.68 -23.13 3.38
N TRP A 348 15.78 -22.81 4.29
CA TRP A 348 14.72 -23.69 4.77
C TRP A 348 13.44 -23.69 3.93
N ILE A 349 13.29 -22.78 2.97
CA ILE A 349 12.08 -22.67 2.15
C ILE A 349 11.97 -23.86 1.19
N LYS A 350 10.84 -24.55 1.22
CA LYS A 350 10.56 -25.72 0.35
C LYS A 350 9.76 -25.35 -0.91
N GLN A 351 8.86 -24.37 -0.82
CA GLN A 351 7.92 -24.06 -1.89
C GLN A 351 8.48 -22.97 -2.83
N ARG A 352 8.46 -23.22 -4.15
CA ARG A 352 8.98 -22.28 -5.17
C ARG A 352 8.27 -20.92 -5.14
N TRP A 353 6.96 -20.89 -4.94
CA TRP A 353 6.23 -19.62 -4.85
C TRP A 353 6.64 -18.82 -3.62
N LEU A 354 6.88 -19.48 -2.48
CA LEU A 354 7.31 -18.84 -1.23
C LEU A 354 8.74 -18.29 -1.37
N ARG A 355 9.61 -19.00 -2.11
CA ARG A 355 10.92 -18.49 -2.52
C ARG A 355 10.79 -17.17 -3.29
N SER A 356 9.96 -17.13 -4.34
CA SER A 356 9.75 -15.91 -5.13
C SER A 356 9.21 -14.74 -4.29
N VAL A 357 8.35 -15.02 -3.31
CA VAL A 357 7.83 -13.99 -2.38
C VAL A 357 8.95 -13.49 -1.47
N MET A 358 9.74 -14.39 -0.88
CA MET A 358 10.83 -14.05 0.03
C MET A 358 11.93 -13.23 -0.67
N GLU A 359 12.35 -13.65 -1.87
CA GLU A 359 13.36 -12.95 -2.67
C GLU A 359 12.92 -11.52 -3.00
N ARG A 360 11.68 -11.34 -3.46
CA ARG A 360 11.13 -10.00 -3.75
C ARG A 360 11.00 -9.13 -2.50
N ALA A 361 10.64 -9.72 -1.35
CA ALA A 361 10.57 -8.99 -0.09
C ALA A 361 11.95 -8.51 0.35
N CYS A 362 12.96 -9.39 0.27
CA CYS A 362 14.34 -9.04 0.59
C CYS A 362 14.90 -7.99 -0.39
N GLU A 363 14.64 -8.13 -1.69
CA GLU A 363 15.04 -7.15 -2.70
C GLU A 363 14.42 -5.76 -2.41
N ALA A 364 13.12 -5.71 -2.10
CA ALA A 364 12.43 -4.47 -1.75
C ALA A 364 12.94 -3.82 -0.46
N LEU A 365 13.54 -4.59 0.44
CA LEU A 365 14.18 -4.11 1.68
C LEU A 365 15.69 -3.93 1.55
N ALA A 366 16.27 -4.27 0.40
CA ALA A 366 17.71 -4.43 0.21
C ALA A 366 18.34 -5.29 1.32
N TRP A 367 17.72 -6.42 1.65
CA TRP A 367 18.24 -7.42 2.58
C TRP A 367 19.08 -8.45 1.82
N PRO A 368 20.39 -8.57 2.10
CA PRO A 368 21.23 -9.55 1.41
C PRO A 368 20.80 -10.98 1.78
N ILE A 369 20.77 -11.87 0.78
CA ILE A 369 20.34 -13.27 0.93
C ILE A 369 21.56 -14.19 0.85
N LEU A 370 21.77 -15.01 1.87
CA LEU A 370 22.83 -16.01 1.93
C LEU A 370 22.22 -17.42 2.06
N LEU A 371 22.83 -18.42 1.42
CA LEU A 371 22.44 -19.83 1.61
C LEU A 371 23.52 -20.58 2.39
N ARG A 372 23.14 -21.31 3.44
CA ARG A 372 24.05 -22.17 4.21
C ARG A 372 24.20 -23.52 3.51
N ALA A 373 25.40 -23.82 3.03
CA ALA A 373 25.68 -25.04 2.24
C ALA A 373 25.43 -26.32 3.06
N GLU A 374 25.86 -26.30 4.32
CA GLU A 374 25.69 -27.38 5.28
C GLU A 374 24.22 -27.69 5.56
N GLN A 375 23.37 -26.66 5.60
CA GLN A 375 21.94 -26.83 5.86
C GLN A 375 21.24 -27.46 4.66
N LEU A 376 21.58 -27.03 3.44
CA LEU A 376 21.04 -27.61 2.21
C LEU A 376 21.43 -29.09 2.08
N ALA A 377 22.68 -29.44 2.39
CA ALA A 377 23.15 -30.82 2.38
C ALA A 377 22.42 -31.72 3.39
N ALA A 378 22.13 -31.20 4.59
CA ALA A 378 21.42 -31.95 5.64
C ALA A 378 19.92 -32.12 5.36
N TYR A 379 19.27 -31.14 4.71
CA TYR A 379 17.81 -31.14 4.51
C TYR A 379 17.32 -31.72 3.17
N THR A 380 18.22 -31.91 2.19
CA THR A 380 17.84 -32.47 0.88
C THR A 380 18.59 -33.74 0.51
N PRO A 381 18.24 -34.92 1.08
CA PRO A 381 18.68 -36.19 0.52
C PRO A 381 18.10 -36.45 -0.89
N ALA A 382 17.05 -35.71 -1.30
CA ALA A 382 16.27 -35.99 -2.52
C ALA A 382 15.83 -34.74 -3.33
N GLY A 383 16.55 -33.60 -3.25
CA GLY A 383 16.34 -32.47 -4.18
C GLY A 383 14.99 -31.72 -4.11
N GLN A 384 14.24 -31.81 -3.00
CA GLN A 384 12.91 -31.19 -2.83
C GLN A 384 12.91 -29.79 -2.18
N GLY A 385 14.06 -29.11 -2.08
CA GLY A 385 14.15 -27.73 -1.59
C GLY A 385 13.80 -26.69 -2.66
N ALA A 386 13.43 -25.47 -2.26
CA ALA A 386 13.26 -24.38 -3.23
C ALA A 386 14.59 -23.85 -3.78
N TYR A 387 15.70 -24.13 -3.08
CA TYR A 387 17.08 -23.76 -3.43
C TYR A 387 17.93 -25.01 -3.63
N SER A 388 19.01 -24.86 -4.41
CA SER A 388 19.96 -25.93 -4.72
C SER A 388 21.39 -25.57 -4.34
N SER A 389 22.23 -26.59 -4.09
CA SER A 389 23.62 -26.40 -3.67
C SER A 389 24.49 -25.67 -4.70
N CYS A 390 24.15 -25.75 -6.00
CA CYS A 390 24.88 -25.03 -7.05
C CYS A 390 24.63 -23.51 -7.00
N GLU A 391 23.53 -23.06 -6.40
CA GLU A 391 23.20 -21.64 -6.27
C GLU A 391 23.95 -20.95 -5.13
N VAL A 392 24.50 -21.70 -4.18
CA VAL A 392 25.13 -21.16 -2.96
C VAL A 392 26.21 -20.12 -3.28
N GLN A 393 27.08 -20.40 -4.25
CA GLN A 393 28.15 -19.48 -4.65
C GLN A 393 27.61 -18.19 -5.27
N HIS A 394 26.53 -18.28 -6.03
CA HIS A 394 25.88 -17.10 -6.62
C HIS A 394 25.29 -16.20 -5.52
N TYR A 395 24.50 -16.78 -4.61
CA TYR A 395 23.92 -16.04 -3.49
C TYR A 395 24.97 -15.43 -2.58
N LEU A 396 26.05 -16.16 -2.27
CA LEU A 396 27.15 -15.65 -1.46
C LEU A 396 27.79 -14.41 -2.10
N ARG A 397 28.10 -14.46 -3.40
CA ARG A 397 28.69 -13.32 -4.12
C ARG A 397 27.75 -12.10 -4.11
N CYS A 398 26.46 -12.32 -4.38
CA CYS A 398 25.44 -11.28 -4.34
C CYS A 398 25.31 -10.69 -2.92
N ALA A 399 25.27 -11.52 -1.88
CA ALA A 399 25.16 -11.08 -0.50
C ALA A 399 26.35 -10.22 -0.08
N VAL A 400 27.57 -10.64 -0.45
CA VAL A 400 28.81 -9.90 -0.17
C VAL A 400 28.80 -8.55 -0.90
N ALA A 401 28.49 -8.54 -2.19
CA ALA A 401 28.45 -7.31 -2.99
C ALA A 401 27.43 -6.30 -2.43
N THR A 402 26.20 -6.75 -2.15
CA THR A 402 25.14 -5.90 -1.59
C THR A 402 25.51 -5.40 -0.19
N SER A 403 26.08 -6.26 0.67
CA SER A 403 26.51 -5.85 2.02
C SER A 403 27.60 -4.78 1.99
N ILE A 404 28.61 -4.93 1.13
CA ILE A 404 29.66 -3.93 0.94
C ILE A 404 29.07 -2.62 0.42
N GLN A 405 28.17 -2.68 -0.56
CA GLN A 405 27.51 -1.50 -1.09
C GLN A 405 26.71 -0.75 -0.01
N LEU A 406 25.93 -1.46 0.81
CA LEU A 406 25.16 -0.88 1.91
C LEU A 406 26.08 -0.18 2.91
N LEU A 407 27.12 -0.87 3.38
CA LEU A 407 28.09 -0.30 4.32
C LEU A 407 28.75 0.95 3.73
N ARG A 408 29.26 0.89 2.49
CA ARG A 408 29.87 2.05 1.82
C ARG A 408 28.91 3.22 1.60
N SER A 409 27.61 2.95 1.48
CA SER A 409 26.58 3.99 1.43
C SER A 409 26.21 4.59 2.79
N GLY A 410 26.83 4.12 3.88
CA GLY A 410 26.58 4.59 5.24
C GLY A 410 25.32 4.00 5.89
N GLU A 411 24.80 2.88 5.37
CA GLU A 411 23.64 2.17 5.90
C GLU A 411 24.03 1.24 7.06
N ALA A 412 23.03 0.74 7.79
CA ALA A 412 23.22 -0.18 8.91
C ALA A 412 22.85 -1.63 8.54
N LEU A 413 23.84 -2.52 8.57
CA LEU A 413 23.70 -3.94 8.29
C LEU A 413 23.63 -4.73 9.61
N VAL A 414 22.70 -5.68 9.71
CA VAL A 414 22.57 -6.60 10.84
C VAL A 414 23.01 -7.99 10.40
N ILE A 415 23.89 -8.60 11.19
CA ILE A 415 24.34 -9.97 11.02
C ILE A 415 24.19 -10.71 12.34
N PHE A 416 23.81 -11.98 12.24
CA PHE A 416 23.79 -12.95 13.33
C PHE A 416 24.98 -13.91 13.14
N PRO A 417 26.17 -13.65 13.71
CA PRO A 417 27.40 -14.38 13.37
C PRO A 417 27.37 -15.86 13.79
N GLU A 418 26.51 -16.23 14.73
CA GLU A 418 26.23 -17.61 15.15
C GLU A 418 25.53 -18.43 14.06
N ALA A 419 24.91 -17.76 13.07
CA ALA A 419 24.12 -18.31 11.96
C ALA A 419 22.87 -19.14 12.32
N TYR A 420 22.77 -19.66 13.55
CA TYR A 420 21.65 -20.46 14.01
C TYR A 420 21.04 -19.87 15.30
N PRO A 421 19.72 -19.65 15.33
CA PRO A 421 19.05 -19.21 16.54
C PRO A 421 18.95 -20.36 17.54
N THR A 422 18.80 -20.02 18.81
CA THR A 422 18.47 -20.98 19.87
C THR A 422 17.07 -21.59 19.67
N ILE A 423 16.09 -20.78 19.26
CA ILE A 423 14.72 -21.19 18.94
C ILE A 423 14.52 -21.08 17.43
N ASP A 424 14.65 -22.22 16.76
CA ASP A 424 14.45 -22.40 15.32
C ASP A 424 13.31 -23.41 15.07
N PRO A 425 12.34 -23.13 14.19
CA PRO A 425 11.25 -24.06 13.89
C PRO A 425 11.71 -25.28 13.07
N ILE A 426 12.93 -25.26 12.55
CA ILE A 426 13.47 -26.24 11.61
C ILE A 426 14.64 -26.98 12.26
N PHE A 427 15.72 -26.26 12.60
CA PHE A 427 16.93 -26.88 13.15
C PHE A 427 17.84 -25.87 13.84
N THR A 428 18.42 -26.28 14.97
CA THR A 428 19.53 -25.60 15.62
C THR A 428 20.54 -26.61 16.17
N PRO A 429 21.85 -26.34 16.06
CA PRO A 429 22.87 -27.17 16.70
C PRO A 429 23.06 -26.83 18.20
N LYS A 430 22.37 -25.79 18.72
CA LYS A 430 22.45 -25.39 20.13
C LYS A 430 21.72 -26.39 21.02
N GLN A 431 22.39 -26.87 22.07
CA GLN A 431 21.86 -27.91 22.96
C GLN A 431 21.12 -27.35 24.19
N SER A 432 21.26 -26.06 24.50
CA SER A 432 20.60 -25.39 25.62
C SER A 432 20.24 -23.94 25.28
N GLU A 433 19.38 -23.33 26.09
CA GLU A 433 18.96 -21.93 25.87
C GLU A 433 20.12 -20.93 26.03
N ASP A 434 21.06 -21.24 26.91
CA ASP A 434 22.25 -20.43 27.19
C ASP A 434 23.43 -20.75 26.27
N ALA A 435 23.29 -21.74 25.37
CA ALA A 435 24.37 -22.09 24.46
C ALA A 435 24.65 -20.97 23.44
N PHE A 436 25.94 -20.72 23.25
CA PHE A 436 26.47 -19.87 22.20
C PHE A 436 27.19 -20.73 21.17
N LEU A 437 27.12 -20.31 19.91
CA LEU A 437 27.97 -20.86 18.85
C LEU A 437 29.12 -19.90 18.57
N PRO A 438 30.31 -20.40 18.23
CA PRO A 438 31.44 -19.54 17.88
C PRO A 438 31.10 -18.65 16.69
N PHE A 439 31.55 -17.41 16.73
CA PHE A 439 31.22 -16.44 15.69
C PHE A 439 31.91 -16.81 14.36
N ARG A 440 31.13 -16.90 13.28
CA ARG A 440 31.69 -17.09 11.94
C ARG A 440 32.42 -15.83 11.49
N ALA A 441 33.62 -15.98 10.91
CA ALA A 441 34.46 -14.86 10.47
C ALA A 441 33.89 -14.01 9.31
N GLY A 442 32.73 -14.38 8.74
CA GLY A 442 32.14 -13.72 7.58
C GLY A 442 31.89 -12.22 7.77
N PHE A 443 31.43 -11.79 8.95
CA PHE A 443 31.20 -10.37 9.23
C PHE A 443 32.50 -9.56 9.27
N ALA A 444 33.58 -10.14 9.79
CA ALA A 444 34.90 -9.51 9.81
C ALA A 444 35.43 -9.36 8.37
N ARG A 445 35.22 -10.36 7.51
CA ARG A 445 35.60 -10.28 6.10
C ARG A 445 34.81 -9.22 5.33
N LEU A 446 33.51 -9.09 5.59
CA LEU A 446 32.69 -8.02 5.01
C LEU A 446 33.19 -6.63 5.42
N THR A 447 33.59 -6.49 6.68
CA THR A 447 34.17 -5.26 7.23
C THR A 447 35.47 -4.91 6.51
N GLU A 448 36.41 -5.85 6.43
CA GLU A 448 37.68 -5.66 5.71
C GLU A 448 37.48 -5.28 4.23
N LEU A 449 36.52 -5.91 3.55
CA LEU A 449 36.24 -5.60 2.14
C LEU A 449 35.58 -4.24 1.97
N ALA A 450 34.72 -3.83 2.91
CA ALA A 450 34.11 -2.51 2.88
C ALA A 450 35.17 -1.41 3.05
N GLU A 451 36.08 -1.57 4.00
CA GLU A 451 37.15 -0.61 4.36
C GLU A 451 38.38 -0.65 3.41
N ARG A 452 38.41 -1.56 2.43
CA ARG A 452 39.60 -1.87 1.61
C ARG A 452 40.23 -0.68 0.89
N ASP A 453 39.45 0.31 0.49
CA ASP A 453 39.92 1.51 -0.20
C ASP A 453 40.04 2.72 0.71
N GLU A 454 39.97 2.51 2.04
CA GLU A 454 40.07 3.54 3.08
C GLU A 454 39.01 4.65 2.96
N SER A 455 37.97 4.44 2.14
CA SER A 455 36.89 5.41 1.91
C SER A 455 35.84 5.43 3.02
N CYS A 456 35.79 4.39 3.85
CA CYS A 456 34.89 4.30 4.98
C CYS A 456 35.52 3.51 6.14
N ARG A 457 35.03 3.75 7.36
CA ARG A 457 35.40 3.02 8.57
C ARG A 457 34.13 2.52 9.24
N VAL A 458 33.94 1.21 9.30
CA VAL A 458 32.70 0.57 9.73
C VAL A 458 32.66 0.44 11.24
N ALA A 459 31.63 1.01 11.87
CA ALA A 459 31.37 0.85 13.30
C ALA A 459 30.68 -0.50 13.57
N ILE A 460 31.33 -1.35 14.33
CA ILE A 460 30.81 -2.68 14.69
C ILE A 460 30.12 -2.57 16.04
N ILE A 461 28.79 -2.73 16.05
CA ILE A 461 27.98 -2.62 17.26
C ILE A 461 27.66 -4.03 17.77
N PRO A 462 28.28 -4.49 18.87
CA PRO A 462 27.92 -5.75 19.48
C PRO A 462 26.54 -5.62 20.13
N ALA A 463 25.63 -6.55 19.82
CA ALA A 463 24.27 -6.55 20.30
C ALA A 463 23.96 -7.84 21.07
N GLY A 464 23.81 -7.71 22.39
CA GLY A 464 23.38 -8.79 23.26
C GLY A 464 21.86 -8.85 23.36
N LEU A 465 21.32 -10.07 23.26
CA LEU A 465 19.93 -10.36 23.58
C LEU A 465 19.85 -11.28 24.80
N HIS A 466 19.00 -10.93 25.75
CA HIS A 466 18.67 -11.75 26.91
C HIS A 466 17.16 -12.01 26.95
N TYR A 467 16.77 -13.29 26.91
CA TYR A 467 15.37 -13.72 26.92
C TYR A 467 15.02 -14.35 28.26
N LYS A 468 13.83 -14.01 28.77
CA LYS A 468 13.25 -14.65 29.95
C LYS A 468 11.82 -15.10 29.66
N HIS A 469 11.55 -16.36 29.97
CA HIS A 469 10.23 -16.97 29.84
C HIS A 469 9.23 -16.32 30.80
N ALA A 470 8.13 -15.82 30.25
CA ALA A 470 6.98 -15.28 30.97
C ALA A 470 5.75 -15.31 30.05
N LYS A 471 4.56 -14.93 30.57
CA LYS A 471 3.30 -14.88 29.79
C LYS A 471 3.44 -14.08 28.48
N ARG A 472 4.27 -13.04 28.52
CA ARG A 472 4.89 -12.38 27.37
C ARG A 472 6.40 -12.51 27.55
N TRP A 473 7.14 -12.74 26.48
CA TRP A 473 8.60 -12.80 26.55
C TRP A 473 9.16 -11.51 27.14
N GLN A 474 9.97 -11.59 28.18
CA GLN A 474 10.73 -10.43 28.66
C GLN A 474 12.07 -10.46 27.95
N VAL A 475 12.35 -9.45 27.13
CA VAL A 475 13.58 -9.41 26.34
C VAL A 475 14.31 -8.11 26.60
N THR A 476 15.59 -8.21 26.92
CA THR A 476 16.49 -7.05 27.01
C THR A 476 17.45 -7.07 25.83
N LEU A 477 17.40 -6.03 25.00
CA LEU A 477 18.38 -5.75 23.95
C LEU A 477 19.41 -4.78 24.50
N ARG A 478 20.68 -5.18 24.55
CA ARG A 478 21.79 -4.32 24.97
C ARG A 478 22.74 -4.09 23.81
N LEU A 479 22.98 -2.83 23.49
CA LEU A 479 23.87 -2.39 22.44
C LEU A 479 25.17 -1.89 23.08
N GLY A 480 26.30 -2.43 22.65
CA GLY A 480 27.60 -2.07 23.19
C GLY A 480 28.28 -0.94 22.42
N GLN A 481 29.38 -0.45 23.01
CA GLN A 481 30.26 0.53 22.38
C GLN A 481 30.77 0.05 21.00
N PRO A 482 30.91 0.96 20.02
CA PRO A 482 31.46 0.62 18.72
C PRO A 482 32.87 0.06 18.81
N LEU A 483 33.11 -1.05 18.12
CA LEU A 483 34.43 -1.61 17.88
C LEU A 483 34.81 -1.35 16.41
N PHE A 484 36.09 -1.14 16.14
CA PHE A 484 36.59 -0.96 14.78
C PHE A 484 37.65 -2.01 14.46
N ARG A 485 37.60 -2.59 13.27
CA ARG A 485 38.52 -3.66 12.85
C ARG A 485 39.99 -3.21 12.95
N GLN A 486 40.28 -1.96 12.60
CA GLN A 486 41.63 -1.39 12.57
C GLN A 486 42.30 -1.30 13.96
N ASP A 487 41.51 -1.30 15.04
CA ASP A 487 42.02 -1.17 16.41
C ASP A 487 42.65 -2.49 16.92
N PHE A 488 42.53 -3.57 16.16
CA PHE A 488 42.99 -4.91 16.53
C PHE A 488 44.12 -5.39 15.61
N GLY A 489 45.18 -5.92 16.23
CA GLY A 489 46.36 -6.43 15.50
C GLY A 489 46.12 -7.67 14.63
N SER A 490 44.99 -8.37 14.79
CA SER A 490 44.61 -9.49 13.91
C SER A 490 43.08 -9.63 13.81
N THR A 491 42.61 -10.25 12.71
CA THR A 491 41.17 -10.51 12.49
C THR A 491 40.59 -11.43 13.54
N ASN A 492 41.35 -12.42 14.02
CA ASN A 492 40.91 -13.35 15.07
C ASN A 492 40.68 -12.62 16.39
N LYS A 493 41.61 -11.76 16.83
CA LYS A 493 41.44 -10.95 18.05
C LYS A 493 40.24 -10.03 17.98
N PHE A 494 39.97 -9.47 16.80
CA PHE A 494 38.78 -8.67 16.56
C PHE A 494 37.49 -9.51 16.69
N ILE A 495 37.44 -10.70 16.09
CA ILE A 495 36.29 -11.60 16.20
C ILE A 495 36.04 -12.01 17.65
N GLU A 496 37.09 -12.45 18.35
CA GLU A 496 37.04 -12.83 19.77
C GLU A 496 36.52 -11.68 20.64
N ALA A 497 37.01 -10.45 20.43
CA ALA A 497 36.55 -9.29 21.19
C ALA A 497 35.07 -8.94 20.93
N VAL A 498 34.61 -9.09 19.69
CA VAL A 498 33.18 -8.89 19.35
C VAL A 498 32.33 -9.97 19.99
N GLU A 499 32.75 -11.24 19.91
CA GLU A 499 32.07 -12.39 20.50
C GLU A 499 31.96 -12.25 22.03
N GLU A 500 33.08 -11.97 22.71
CA GLU A 500 33.13 -11.75 24.16
C GLU A 500 32.19 -10.62 24.59
N ARG A 501 32.18 -9.50 23.84
CA ARG A 501 31.30 -8.38 24.15
C ARG A 501 29.83 -8.74 23.94
N VAL A 502 29.47 -9.47 22.89
CA VAL A 502 28.09 -9.93 22.69
C VAL A 502 27.67 -10.89 23.81
N HIS A 503 28.53 -11.82 24.20
CA HIS A 503 28.26 -12.74 25.31
C HIS A 503 28.02 -11.98 26.62
N ALA A 504 28.90 -11.03 26.96
CA ALA A 504 28.77 -10.19 28.15
C ALA A 504 27.49 -9.33 28.16
N LEU A 505 27.05 -8.84 27.00
CA LEU A 505 25.81 -8.08 26.88
C LEU A 505 24.54 -8.97 26.97
N SER A 506 24.68 -10.25 26.62
CA SER A 506 23.61 -11.25 26.62
C SER A 506 23.39 -11.95 27.95
N THR A 507 24.33 -11.84 28.89
CA THR A 507 24.16 -12.34 30.25
C THR A 507 23.36 -11.35 31.11
N PRO A 508 22.66 -11.83 32.16
CA PRO A 508 21.96 -10.94 33.07
C PRO A 508 22.95 -10.05 33.83
N SER A 509 22.74 -8.74 33.85
CA SER A 509 23.52 -7.85 34.72
C SER A 509 23.18 -8.15 36.19
N THR A 510 24.19 -8.30 37.03
CA THR A 510 24.06 -8.53 38.48
C THR A 510 23.83 -7.25 39.28
N ALA A 511 23.81 -6.06 38.65
CA ALA A 511 23.66 -4.79 39.33
C ALA A 511 22.20 -4.28 39.31
N PRO A 512 21.64 -3.79 40.45
CA PRO A 512 20.35 -3.12 40.46
C PRO A 512 20.41 -1.83 39.63
N ALA A 513 19.33 -1.56 38.89
CA ALA A 513 19.19 -0.40 38.02
C ALA A 513 19.52 0.91 38.73
N ALA A 514 20.68 1.48 38.41
CA ALA A 514 21.06 2.83 38.80
C ALA A 514 21.23 3.68 37.54
N SER A 515 20.69 4.90 37.61
CA SER A 515 20.62 5.97 36.61
C SER A 515 19.53 5.86 35.53
N THR A 516 18.51 6.70 35.74
CA THR A 516 17.30 6.92 34.96
C THR A 516 17.57 7.84 33.76
N GLU A 517 18.64 7.61 33.00
CA GLU A 517 18.93 8.34 31.77
C GLU A 517 19.32 7.33 30.68
N GLY A 518 18.39 7.03 29.76
CA GLY A 518 18.66 6.22 28.56
C GLY A 518 17.75 5.01 28.31
N VAL A 519 16.91 4.60 29.27
CA VAL A 519 16.04 3.42 29.11
C VAL A 519 14.78 3.77 28.32
N MET A 520 14.64 3.20 27.12
CA MET A 520 13.40 3.28 26.34
C MET A 520 12.57 2.01 26.55
N GLN A 521 11.38 2.13 27.16
CA GLN A 521 10.39 1.05 27.26
C GLN A 521 9.34 1.22 26.15
N LEU A 522 9.00 0.14 25.42
CA LEU A 522 8.16 0.18 24.21
C LEU A 522 6.90 -0.69 24.24
#